data_AF-A0A2G6JK75-F1
#
_entry.id   AF-A0A2G6JK75-F1
#
_cell.length_a   1.000
_cell.length_b   1.000
_cell.length_c   1.000
_cell.angle_alpha   90.00
_cell.angle_beta   90.00
_cell.angle_gamma   90.00
#
_symmetry.space_group_name_H-M   'P 1'
#
loop_
_entity.id
_entity.type
_entity.pdbx_description
1 polymer ?
#
loop_
_entity_poly.entity_id
_entity_poly.type
_entity_poly.pdbx_seq_one_letter_code
_entity_poly.pdbx_strand_id
1 'polypeptide(L)'
;MTPSPSASSLHRLSCMPRSVVFHVCLRDEDILALGLDSQSAPLGLDKSAWLRHELLLHTSREPSLLSWLTDLLDLRYADSIWRVRSTCVGQLSQKVMLRIGRHPDEEFAGLLWALLSDERSDVRCLGIFWCQTWLGQVLESVGRPQA
;
A
#
# COMPACT_ATOMS: atom_id res chain seq x y z
N MET A 1 6.02 -5.19 30.64
CA MET A 1 5.76 -4.13 29.65
C MET A 1 4.97 -4.77 28.53
N THR A 2 3.67 -4.53 28.47
CA THR A 2 2.85 -4.93 27.31
C THR A 2 3.21 -4.00 26.16
N PRO A 3 3.57 -4.50 24.96
CA PRO A 3 3.71 -3.63 23.81
C PRO A 3 2.34 -2.94 23.60
N SER A 4 2.32 -1.61 23.63
CA SER A 4 1.15 -0.87 23.17
C SER A 4 0.82 -1.36 21.76
N PRO A 5 -0.45 -1.64 21.43
CA PRO A 5 -0.83 -2.01 20.07
C PRO A 5 -0.33 -0.90 19.14
N SER A 6 0.55 -1.28 18.21
CA SER A 6 1.35 -0.41 17.37
C SER A 6 0.49 0.71 16.78
N ALA A 7 0.93 1.97 16.94
CA ALA A 7 0.20 3.17 16.58
C ALA A 7 0.22 3.48 15.07
N SER A 8 0.13 2.43 14.24
CA SER A 8 0.25 2.45 12.80
C SER A 8 -0.75 1.44 12.23
N SER A 9 -1.75 1.90 11.48
CA SER A 9 -2.78 0.98 11.00
C SER A 9 -3.40 1.45 9.70
N LEU A 10 -3.64 0.51 8.79
CA LEU A 10 -4.45 0.69 7.60
C LEU A 10 -5.82 1.33 7.90
N HIS A 11 -6.32 1.18 9.14
CA HIS A 11 -7.54 1.85 9.61
C HIS A 11 -7.52 3.37 9.48
N ARG A 12 -6.34 4.00 9.56
CA ARG A 12 -6.19 5.46 9.50
C ARG A 12 -6.09 6.00 8.08
N LEU A 13 -5.88 5.12 7.10
CA LEU A 13 -5.79 5.52 5.70
C LEU A 13 -7.19 5.65 5.10
N SER A 14 -7.40 6.69 4.30
CA SER A 14 -8.58 6.82 3.44
C SER A 14 -8.57 5.73 2.35
N CYS A 15 -9.66 5.62 1.60
CA CYS A 15 -9.82 4.58 0.58
C CYS A 15 -8.72 4.59 -0.49
N MET A 16 -8.24 5.78 -0.90
CA MET A 16 -7.24 5.89 -1.97
C MET A 16 -5.88 5.34 -1.56
N PRO A 17 -5.20 5.80 -0.48
CA PRO A 17 -3.91 5.22 -0.08
C PRO A 17 -4.02 3.74 0.27
N ARG A 18 -5.15 3.31 0.85
CA ARG A 18 -5.41 1.89 1.13
C ARG A 18 -5.45 1.06 -0.15
N SER A 19 -6.16 1.53 -1.19
CA SER A 19 -6.18 0.88 -2.49
C SER A 19 -4.78 0.78 -3.10
N VAL A 20 -3.99 1.85 -3.04
CA VAL A 20 -2.60 1.82 -3.54
C VAL A 20 -1.76 0.80 -2.77
N VAL A 21 -1.86 0.75 -1.43
CA VAL A 21 -1.17 -0.29 -0.64
C VAL A 21 -1.58 -1.70 -1.06
N PHE A 22 -2.86 -1.95 -1.36
CA PHE A 22 -3.29 -3.26 -1.81
C PHE A 22 -2.74 -3.61 -3.20
N HIS A 23 -2.60 -2.64 -4.09
CA HIS A 23 -2.02 -2.86 -5.42
C HIS A 23 -0.50 -3.01 -5.41
N VAL A 24 0.17 -2.28 -4.53
CA VAL A 24 1.63 -2.20 -4.54
C VAL A 24 2.25 -3.18 -3.54
N CYS A 25 1.67 -3.32 -2.36
CA CYS A 25 2.32 -3.98 -1.23
C CYS A 25 1.82 -5.40 -0.97
N LEU A 26 0.61 -5.73 -1.45
CA LEU A 26 0.05 -7.08 -1.37
C LEU A 26 0.35 -7.87 -2.63
N ARG A 27 0.79 -9.10 -2.41
CA ARG A 27 1.02 -10.11 -3.44
C ARG A 27 -0.25 -10.92 -3.62
N ASP A 28 -0.37 -11.55 -4.78
CA ASP A 28 -1.56 -12.37 -5.07
C ASP A 28 -1.69 -13.53 -4.07
N GLU A 29 -0.57 -14.11 -3.60
CA GLU A 29 -0.55 -15.12 -2.54
C GLU A 29 -1.18 -14.64 -1.21
N ASP A 30 -1.05 -13.36 -0.87
CA ASP A 30 -1.66 -12.78 0.34
C ASP A 30 -3.18 -12.76 0.22
N ILE A 31 -3.66 -12.41 -0.97
CA ILE A 31 -5.08 -12.30 -1.28
C ILE A 31 -5.72 -13.70 -1.34
N LEU A 32 -4.99 -14.67 -1.88
CA LEU A 32 -5.40 -16.08 -1.89
C LEU A 32 -5.47 -16.65 -0.47
N ALA A 33 -4.52 -16.33 0.40
CA ALA A 33 -4.52 -16.76 1.80
C ALA A 33 -5.75 -16.27 2.59
N LEU A 34 -6.39 -15.20 2.14
CA LEU A 34 -7.64 -14.68 2.70
C LEU A 34 -8.90 -15.44 2.23
N GLY A 35 -8.75 -16.42 1.34
CA GLY A 35 -9.88 -17.18 0.79
C GLY A 35 -10.73 -16.39 -0.21
N LEU A 36 -10.22 -15.27 -0.74
CA LEU A 36 -10.92 -14.46 -1.74
C LEU A 36 -10.88 -15.06 -3.16
N ASP A 37 -10.14 -16.16 -3.37
CA ASP A 37 -10.00 -16.84 -4.68
C ASP A 37 -11.32 -17.41 -5.24
N SER A 38 -12.31 -17.68 -4.39
CA SER A 38 -13.56 -18.28 -4.82
C SER A 38 -14.47 -17.34 -5.63
N GLN A 39 -14.12 -16.06 -5.75
CA GLN A 39 -14.90 -15.10 -6.51
C GLN A 39 -14.38 -14.99 -7.95
N SER A 40 -15.14 -15.52 -8.91
CA SER A 40 -14.88 -15.30 -10.33
C SER A 40 -14.96 -13.82 -10.65
N ALA A 41 -13.89 -13.26 -11.22
CA ALA A 41 -13.92 -11.88 -11.72
C ALA A 41 -14.99 -11.75 -12.83
N PRO A 42 -15.73 -10.62 -12.89
CA PRO A 42 -16.63 -10.34 -13.98
C PRO A 42 -15.91 -10.44 -15.34
N LEU A 43 -16.63 -10.89 -16.38
CA LEU A 43 -16.09 -11.04 -17.72
C LEU A 43 -15.44 -9.74 -18.21
N GLY A 44 -14.20 -9.83 -18.67
CA GLY A 44 -13.44 -8.69 -19.21
C GLY A 44 -12.71 -7.85 -18.17
N LEU A 45 -12.76 -8.19 -16.88
CA LEU A 45 -11.95 -7.54 -15.85
C LEU A 45 -10.70 -8.37 -15.53
N ASP A 46 -9.62 -7.66 -15.23
CA ASP A 46 -8.40 -8.27 -14.70
C ASP A 46 -8.69 -8.87 -13.31
N LYS A 47 -8.40 -10.17 -13.14
CA LYS A 47 -8.68 -10.91 -11.90
C LYS A 47 -7.93 -10.29 -10.71
N SER A 48 -6.70 -9.83 -10.93
CA SER A 48 -5.82 -9.31 -9.88
C SER A 48 -6.32 -7.95 -9.36
N ALA A 49 -6.76 -7.07 -10.26
CA ALA A 49 -7.39 -5.80 -9.92
C ALA A 49 -8.77 -5.99 -9.25
N TRP A 50 -9.57 -6.94 -9.74
CA TRP A 50 -10.87 -7.28 -9.14
C TRP A 50 -10.73 -7.75 -7.69
N LEU A 51 -9.81 -8.69 -7.42
CA LEU A 51 -9.62 -9.22 -6.07
C LEU A 51 -9.16 -8.14 -5.07
N ARG A 52 -8.34 -7.18 -5.51
CA ARG A 52 -7.92 -6.04 -4.68
C ARG A 52 -9.06 -5.05 -4.43
N HIS A 53 -9.96 -4.88 -5.40
CA HIS A 53 -11.18 -4.12 -5.20
C HIS A 53 -12.09 -4.79 -4.17
N GLU A 54 -12.32 -6.10 -4.29
CA GLU A 54 -13.09 -6.87 -3.31
C GLU A 54 -12.47 -6.78 -1.92
N LEU A 55 -11.14 -6.91 -1.81
CA LEU A 55 -10.44 -6.73 -0.54
C LEU A 55 -10.70 -5.36 0.08
N LEU A 56 -10.77 -4.28 -0.72
CA LEU A 56 -11.10 -2.94 -0.25
C LEU A 56 -12.53 -2.86 0.31
N LEU A 57 -13.49 -3.56 -0.31
CA LEU A 57 -14.87 -3.64 0.17
C LEU A 57 -14.97 -4.49 1.46
N HIS A 58 -14.32 -5.65 1.49
CA HIS A 58 -14.30 -6.55 2.64
C HIS A 58 -13.67 -5.90 3.87
N THR A 59 -12.53 -5.22 3.70
CA THR A 59 -11.87 -4.48 4.79
C THR A 59 -12.70 -3.33 5.37
N SER A 60 -13.73 -2.87 4.65
CA SER A 60 -14.68 -1.88 5.16
C SER A 60 -15.76 -2.50 6.07
N ARG A 61 -15.97 -3.82 5.97
CA ARG A 61 -16.96 -4.58 6.76
C ARG A 61 -16.34 -5.37 7.90
N GLU A 62 -15.07 -5.76 7.76
CA GLU A 62 -14.35 -6.59 8.72
C GLU A 62 -13.06 -5.90 9.19
N PRO A 63 -13.11 -5.13 10.30
CA PRO A 63 -11.93 -4.43 10.82
C PRO A 63 -10.78 -5.35 11.21
N SER A 64 -11.06 -6.58 11.64
CA SER A 64 -10.05 -7.59 11.97
C SER A 64 -9.13 -7.90 10.78
N LEU A 65 -9.65 -7.86 9.56
CA LEU A 65 -8.87 -8.08 8.35
C LEU A 65 -7.82 -6.99 8.13
N LEU A 66 -8.16 -5.73 8.43
CA LEU A 66 -7.21 -4.63 8.36
C LEU A 66 -6.09 -4.75 9.39
N SER A 67 -6.39 -5.26 10.59
CA SER A 67 -5.36 -5.55 11.59
C SER A 67 -4.40 -6.62 11.08
N TRP A 68 -4.93 -7.75 10.60
CA TRP A 68 -4.12 -8.84 10.06
C TRP A 68 -3.24 -8.39 8.89
N LEU A 69 -3.79 -7.61 7.96
CA LEU A 69 -3.03 -7.04 6.84
C LEU A 69 -1.96 -6.05 7.33
N THR A 70 -2.24 -5.26 8.36
CA THR A 70 -1.25 -4.35 8.96
C THR A 70 -0.10 -5.16 9.54
N ASP A 71 -0.40 -6.21 10.33
CA ASP A 71 0.61 -7.07 10.94
C ASP A 71 1.48 -7.78 9.88
N LEU A 72 0.84 -8.29 8.82
CA LEU A 72 1.52 -8.91 7.67
C LEU A 72 2.52 -7.93 7.03
N LEU A 73 2.08 -6.71 6.72
CA LEU A 73 2.90 -5.70 6.06
C LEU A 73 4.02 -5.17 6.98
N ASP A 74 3.73 -5.01 8.27
CA ASP A 74 4.72 -4.60 9.27
C ASP A 74 5.84 -5.63 9.41
N LEU A 75 5.50 -6.92 9.43
CA LEU A 75 6.49 -7.99 9.46
C LEU A 75 7.29 -8.06 8.16
N ARG A 76 6.63 -7.99 6.99
CA ARG A 76 7.29 -8.06 5.69
C ARG A 76 8.27 -6.93 5.46
N TYR A 77 7.91 -5.72 5.88
CA TYR A 77 8.67 -4.50 5.57
C TYR A 77 9.30 -3.87 6.82
N ALA A 78 9.56 -4.67 7.86
CA ALA A 78 10.15 -4.22 9.12
C ALA A 78 11.45 -3.40 8.91
N ASP A 79 12.32 -3.85 8.00
CA ASP A 79 13.57 -3.16 7.67
C ASP A 79 13.31 -1.79 7.03
N SER A 80 12.34 -1.68 6.13
CA SER A 80 11.95 -0.43 5.48
C SER A 80 11.38 0.55 6.51
N ILE A 81 10.53 0.05 7.42
CA ILE A 81 9.98 0.83 8.53
C ILE A 81 11.10 1.37 9.41
N TRP A 82 12.04 0.52 9.81
CA TRP A 82 13.19 0.93 10.62
C TRP A 82 14.02 2.01 9.93
N ARG A 83 14.35 1.83 8.65
CA ARG A 83 15.10 2.80 7.85
C ARG A 83 14.38 4.14 7.72
N VAL A 84 13.06 4.12 7.48
CA VAL A 84 12.27 5.36 7.38
C VAL A 84 12.26 6.08 8.72
N ARG A 85 12.02 5.36 9.82
CA ARG A 85 12.03 5.91 11.19
C ARG A 85 13.37 6.54 11.57
N SER A 86 14.49 5.97 11.11
CA SER A 86 15.83 6.50 11.37
C SER A 86 16.27 7.61 10.39
N THR A 87 15.47 7.94 9.37
CA THR A 87 15.82 8.94 8.35
C THR A 87 15.02 10.23 8.57
N CYS A 88 15.65 11.38 8.32
CA CYS A 88 14.94 12.66 8.38
C CYS A 88 14.06 12.87 7.15
N VAL A 89 12.94 13.60 7.31
CA VAL A 89 11.93 13.78 6.25
C VAL A 89 12.51 14.40 4.96
N GLY A 90 13.47 15.32 5.07
CA GLY A 90 14.12 15.94 3.91
C GLY A 90 14.87 14.95 3.03
N GLN A 91 15.60 14.00 3.64
CA GLN A 91 16.26 12.92 2.91
C GLN A 91 15.28 11.91 2.33
N LEU A 92 14.18 11.63 3.05
CA LEU A 92 13.10 10.78 2.54
C LEU A 92 12.47 11.37 1.28
N SER A 93 12.15 12.68 1.30
CA SER A 93 11.58 13.38 0.15
C SER A 93 12.47 13.25 -1.09
N GLN A 94 13.79 13.43 -0.96
CA GLN A 94 14.72 13.22 -2.07
C GLN A 94 14.70 11.79 -2.59
N LYS A 95 14.72 10.78 -1.71
CA LYS A 95 14.66 9.37 -2.10
C LYS A 95 13.36 9.03 -2.85
N VAL A 96 12.24 9.55 -2.37
CA VAL A 96 10.92 9.41 -3.00
C VAL A 96 10.94 10.01 -4.40
N MET A 97 11.40 11.25 -4.54
CA MET A 97 11.48 11.96 -5.82
C MET A 97 12.29 11.20 -6.88
N LEU A 98 13.40 10.57 -6.48
CA LEU A 98 14.25 9.78 -7.39
C LEU A 98 13.58 8.50 -7.93
N ARG A 99 12.49 8.06 -7.30
CA ARG A 99 11.75 6.85 -7.67
C ARG A 99 10.42 7.13 -8.36
N ILE A 100 9.97 8.39 -8.42
CA ILE A 100 8.75 8.76 -9.15
C ILE A 100 8.89 8.35 -10.63
N GLY A 101 7.83 7.75 -11.19
CA GLY A 101 7.81 7.29 -12.59
C GLY A 101 8.46 5.94 -12.85
N ARG A 102 9.02 5.28 -11.82
CA ARG A 102 9.52 3.90 -11.95
C ARG A 102 8.38 2.90 -11.69
N HIS A 103 8.47 1.74 -12.34
CA HIS A 103 7.59 0.62 -12.04
C HIS A 103 7.74 0.23 -10.56
N PRO A 104 6.64 -0.04 -9.83
CA PRO A 104 6.73 -0.50 -8.44
C PRO A 104 7.50 -1.82 -8.36
N ASP A 105 8.51 -1.85 -7.49
CA ASP A 105 9.27 -3.03 -7.09
C ASP A 105 9.09 -3.29 -5.58
N GLU A 106 9.69 -4.37 -5.06
CA GLU A 106 9.57 -4.73 -3.63
C GLU A 106 10.11 -3.63 -2.71
N GLU A 107 11.19 -2.94 -3.12
CA GLU A 107 11.75 -1.85 -2.34
C GLU A 107 10.83 -0.63 -2.32
N PHE A 108 10.18 -0.33 -3.45
CA PHE A 108 9.13 0.68 -3.53
C PHE A 108 7.95 0.32 -2.62
N ALA A 109 7.49 -0.93 -2.64
CA ALA A 109 6.40 -1.40 -1.79
C ALA A 109 6.73 -1.24 -0.30
N GLY A 110 7.94 -1.64 0.10
CA GLY A 110 8.40 -1.48 1.48
C GLY A 110 8.54 -0.02 1.89
N LEU A 111 9.08 0.83 1.03
CA LEU A 111 9.20 2.26 1.32
C LEU A 111 7.82 2.93 1.41
N LEU A 112 6.90 2.60 0.50
CA LEU A 112 5.54 3.14 0.50
C LEU A 112 4.81 2.76 1.80
N TRP A 113 4.85 1.49 2.18
CA TRP A 113 4.25 1.04 3.43
C TRP A 113 4.86 1.77 4.63
N ALA A 114 6.19 1.82 4.70
CA ALA A 114 6.92 2.47 5.79
C ALA A 114 6.59 3.97 5.93
N LEU A 115 6.37 4.69 4.82
CA LEU A 115 5.95 6.09 4.85
C LEU A 115 4.51 6.23 5.37
N LEU A 116 3.59 5.42 4.86
CA LEU A 116 2.17 5.50 5.22
C LEU A 116 1.88 5.04 6.64
N SER A 117 2.67 4.09 7.16
CA SER A 117 2.56 3.57 8.52
C SER A 117 3.35 4.39 9.55
N ASP A 118 4.18 5.35 9.14
CA ASP A 118 4.94 6.19 10.08
C ASP A 118 4.01 7.04 10.97
N GLU A 119 4.39 7.19 12.24
CA GLU A 119 3.63 7.97 13.22
C GLU A 119 3.76 9.48 12.95
N ARG A 120 4.92 9.91 12.42
CA ARG A 120 5.22 11.30 12.08
C ARG A 120 4.33 11.77 10.93
N SER A 121 3.59 12.84 11.15
CA SER A 121 2.57 13.32 10.20
C SER A 121 3.17 13.79 8.88
N ASP A 122 4.33 14.43 8.90
CA ASP A 122 5.06 14.90 7.73
C ASP A 122 5.54 13.74 6.84
N VAL A 123 6.06 12.66 7.43
CA VAL A 123 6.45 11.45 6.71
C VAL A 123 5.24 10.75 6.10
N ARG A 124 4.13 10.67 6.83
CA ARG A 124 2.89 10.11 6.31
C ARG A 124 2.29 10.95 5.18
N CYS A 125 2.34 12.27 5.28
CA CYS A 125 1.95 13.17 4.20
C CYS A 125 2.77 12.92 2.92
N LEU A 126 4.08 12.66 3.06
CA LEU A 126 4.94 12.29 1.93
C LEU A 126 4.48 10.97 1.27
N GLY A 127 4.11 9.97 2.07
CA GLY A 127 3.53 8.71 1.57
C GLY A 127 2.22 8.94 0.81
N ILE A 128 1.30 9.76 1.36
CA ILE A 128 0.01 10.08 0.72
C ILE A 128 0.22 10.82 -0.61
N PHE A 129 1.11 11.83 -0.62
CA PHE A 129 1.49 12.54 -1.83
C PHE A 129 1.98 11.56 -2.90
N TRP A 130 2.81 10.59 -2.51
CA TRP A 130 3.34 9.63 -3.45
C TRP A 130 2.28 8.67 -4.01
N CYS A 131 1.32 8.23 -3.18
CA CYS A 131 0.16 7.48 -3.67
C CYS A 131 -0.59 8.24 -4.78
N GLN A 132 -0.81 9.55 -4.59
CA GLN A 132 -1.49 10.39 -5.57
C GLN A 132 -0.70 10.48 -6.87
N THR A 133 0.62 10.71 -6.77
CA THR A 133 1.50 10.77 -7.94
C THR A 133 1.51 9.46 -8.72
N TRP A 134 1.67 8.33 -8.02
CA TRP A 134 1.68 7.01 -8.66
C TRP A 134 0.36 6.71 -9.35
N LEU A 135 -0.78 6.97 -8.68
CA LEU A 135 -2.09 6.76 -9.27
C LEU A 135 -2.30 7.63 -10.53
N GLY A 136 -1.87 8.90 -10.49
CA GLY A 136 -1.89 9.78 -11.66
C GLY A 136 -1.13 9.20 -12.85
N GLN A 137 0.08 8.67 -12.61
CA GLN A 137 0.90 8.03 -13.64
C GLN A 137 0.25 6.77 -14.23
N VAL A 138 -0.34 5.93 -13.38
CA VAL A 138 -1.07 4.74 -13.84
C VAL A 138 -2.24 5.14 -14.74
N LEU A 139 -3.05 6.11 -14.32
CA LEU A 139 -4.19 6.58 -15.11
C LEU A 139 -3.77 7.18 -16.45
N GLU A 140 -2.69 7.95 -16.48
CA GLU A 140 -2.12 8.48 -17.73
C GLU A 140 -1.63 7.36 -18.67
N SER A 141 -1.07 6.27 -18.12
CA SER A 141 -0.59 5.14 -18.91
C SER A 141 -1.72 4.31 -19.54
N VAL A 142 -2.85 4.16 -18.84
CA VAL A 142 -4.04 3.43 -19.34
C VAL A 142 -4.76 4.22 -20.43
N GLY A 143 -4.74 5.55 -20.36
CA GLY A 143 -5.42 6.43 -21.32
C GLY A 143 -4.69 6.63 -22.66
N ARG A 144 -3.46 6.14 -22.83
CA ARG A 144 -2.74 6.25 -24.10
C ARG A 144 -3.00 4.98 -24.93
N PRO A 145 -3.72 5.08 -26.07
CA PRO A 145 -3.82 3.95 -26.99
C PRO A 145 -2.41 3.57 -27.46
N GLN A 146 -2.08 2.28 -27.40
CA GLN A 146 -0.84 1.78 -27.97
C GLN A 146 -0.87 2.05 -29.48
N ALA A 147 0.02 2.93 -29.94
CA ALA A 147 0.21 3.31 -31.33
C ALA A 147 1.00 2.24 -32.09
#